data_AF-A0AAU5XI84-F1
#
_entry.id   AF-A0AAU5XI84-F1
#
_cell.length_a   1.000
_cell.length_b   1.000
_cell.length_c   1.000
_cell.angle_alpha   90.00
_cell.angle_beta   90.00
_cell.angle_gamma   90.00
#
_symmetry.space_group_name_H-M   'P 1'
#
loop_
_entity.id
_entity.type
_entity.pdbx_description
1 polymer ?
#
loop_
_entity_poly.entity_id
_entity_poly.type
_entity_poly.pdbx_seq_one_letter_code
_entity_poly.pdbx_strand_id
1 'polypeptide(L)'
;MDLVVGIAVGLVNTLTEGERRGRPYTPPVGEARRTALIEIGAGDLGEQDTTVLAEMAVELRAVFTAVANGDIDAAAHQVNHLLDVTHARPHLNRHDGEPWHLHFHGAGGTVSTDWVAGCATGLAVVLGSEFHDRLGVCTAPHCDRVYVDTSRNGTRRFCSTACQNRVKTAAFRARGR
;
A
#
# COMPACT_ATOMS: atom_id res chain seq x y z
N MET A 1 -11.91 6.69 2.87
CA MET A 1 -11.50 5.70 1.85
C MET A 1 -10.09 6.00 1.34
N ASP A 2 -9.83 7.24 0.88
CA ASP A 2 -8.51 7.66 0.37
C ASP A 2 -7.36 7.45 1.37
N LEU A 3 -7.62 7.68 2.67
CA LEU A 3 -6.64 7.47 3.74
C LEU A 3 -6.17 6.01 3.87
N VAL A 4 -7.09 5.06 3.81
CA VAL A 4 -6.81 3.63 4.05
C VAL A 4 -6.01 3.03 2.89
N VAL A 5 -6.37 3.41 1.66
CA VAL A 5 -5.61 3.01 0.46
C VAL A 5 -4.22 3.65 0.46
N GLY A 6 -4.11 4.90 0.92
CA GLY A 6 -2.82 5.56 1.15
C GLY A 6 -1.93 4.81 2.16
N ILE A 7 -2.51 4.32 3.26
CA ILE A 7 -1.79 3.51 4.25
C ILE A 7 -1.34 2.16 3.66
N ALA A 8 -2.19 1.49 2.87
CA ALA A 8 -1.79 0.26 2.17
C ALA A 8 -0.56 0.49 1.27
N VAL A 9 -0.55 1.58 0.49
CA VAL A 9 0.61 2.00 -0.32
C VAL A 9 1.83 2.29 0.56
N GLY A 10 1.63 2.96 1.71
CA GLY A 10 2.67 3.24 2.69
C GLY A 10 3.31 1.98 3.24
N LEU A 11 2.50 1.02 3.71
CA LEU A 11 2.94 -0.25 4.26
C LEU A 11 3.76 -1.03 3.24
N VAL A 12 3.23 -1.22 2.02
CA VAL A 12 3.94 -1.94 0.95
C VAL A 12 5.28 -1.26 0.63
N ASN A 13 5.28 0.06 0.46
CA ASN A 13 6.48 0.78 0.05
C ASN A 13 7.57 0.85 1.12
N THR A 14 7.19 0.76 2.40
CA THR A 14 8.08 0.81 3.56
C THR A 14 8.56 -0.57 3.98
N LEU A 15 7.71 -1.60 3.93
CA LEU A 15 7.99 -2.89 4.56
C LEU A 15 8.43 -3.99 3.58
N THR A 16 8.34 -3.77 2.27
CA THR A 16 8.78 -4.77 1.27
C THR A 16 10.17 -4.45 0.71
N GLU A 17 11.02 -5.46 0.60
CA GLU A 17 12.33 -5.35 -0.06
C GLU A 17 12.21 -5.13 -1.58
N GLY A 18 13.32 -4.81 -2.24
CA GLY A 18 13.39 -4.67 -3.70
C GLY A 18 14.16 -3.44 -4.13
N GLU A 19 13.55 -2.58 -4.96
CA GLU A 19 14.23 -1.39 -5.50
C GLU A 19 13.41 -0.10 -5.29
N ARG A 20 14.09 0.96 -4.83
CA ARG A 20 13.45 2.25 -4.60
C ARG A 20 14.29 3.37 -5.22
N ARG A 21 13.70 4.04 -6.21
CA ARG A 21 14.27 5.25 -6.85
C ARG A 21 15.65 5.01 -7.45
N GLY A 22 15.89 3.84 -8.04
CA GLY A 22 17.13 3.52 -8.72
C GLY A 22 18.18 2.82 -7.87
N ARG A 23 17.81 2.31 -6.69
CA ARG A 23 18.73 1.68 -5.74
C ARG A 23 18.07 0.48 -5.07
N PRO A 24 18.83 -0.54 -4.66
CA PRO A 24 18.34 -1.57 -3.75
C PRO A 24 17.71 -0.95 -2.49
N TYR A 25 16.66 -1.57 -1.99
CA TYR A 25 15.92 -1.16 -0.81
C TYR A 25 15.74 -2.33 0.16
N THR A 26 16.21 -2.11 1.39
CA THR A 26 16.01 -3.03 2.51
C THR A 26 15.04 -2.38 3.50
N PRO A 27 13.96 -3.06 3.91
CA PRO A 27 13.02 -2.53 4.89
C PRO A 27 13.70 -2.22 6.23
N PRO A 28 13.27 -1.17 6.95
CA PRO A 28 13.80 -0.89 8.27
C PRO A 28 13.40 -1.99 9.28
N VAL A 29 14.21 -2.12 10.33
CA VAL A 29 14.03 -3.08 11.43
C VAL A 29 14.08 -2.36 12.78
N GLY A 30 13.56 -3.00 13.83
CA GLY A 30 13.56 -2.46 15.19
C GLY A 30 12.94 -1.06 15.27
N GLU A 31 13.61 -0.14 15.95
CA GLU A 31 13.12 1.23 16.17
C GLU A 31 12.93 2.02 14.86
N ALA A 32 13.79 1.80 13.87
CA ALA A 32 13.64 2.44 12.56
C ALA A 32 12.36 1.99 11.85
N ARG A 33 11.91 0.74 12.07
CA ARG A 33 10.64 0.25 11.52
C ARG A 33 9.46 0.95 12.17
N ARG A 34 9.48 1.06 13.50
CA ARG A 34 8.43 1.76 14.27
C ARG A 34 8.31 3.21 13.84
N THR A 35 9.43 3.91 13.74
CA THR A 35 9.46 5.30 13.26
C THR A 35 8.85 5.42 11.86
N ALA A 36 9.25 4.55 10.92
CA ALA A 36 8.73 4.57 9.56
C ALA A 36 7.22 4.25 9.49
N LEU A 37 6.69 3.42 10.39
CA LEU A 37 5.26 3.11 10.50
C LEU A 37 4.45 4.31 11.02
N ILE A 38 4.99 5.05 11.99
CA ILE A 38 4.40 6.30 12.48
C ILE A 38 4.34 7.34 11.35
N GLU A 39 5.43 7.49 10.58
CA GLU A 39 5.51 8.45 9.47
C GLU A 39 4.47 8.20 8.36
N ILE A 40 4.07 6.95 8.14
CA ILE A 40 3.02 6.60 7.17
C ILE A 40 1.61 6.57 7.78
N GLY A 41 1.47 6.88 9.07
CA GLY A 41 0.18 6.94 9.77
C GLY A 41 -0.35 5.61 10.31
N ALA A 42 0.49 4.57 10.43
CA ALA A 42 0.10 3.28 11.02
C ALA A 42 0.12 3.26 12.56
N GLY A 43 0.51 4.38 13.19
CA GLY A 43 0.60 4.52 14.65
C GLY A 43 1.87 3.92 15.26
N ASP A 44 2.01 4.05 16.58
CA ASP A 44 3.09 3.43 17.34
C ASP A 44 2.70 2.00 17.73
N LEU A 45 3.40 1.03 17.12
CA LEU A 45 3.08 -0.39 17.23
C LEU A 45 4.21 -1.14 17.94
N GLY A 46 3.83 -2.18 18.69
CA GLY A 46 4.77 -3.08 19.34
C GLY A 46 5.54 -3.93 18.33
N GLU A 47 6.71 -4.45 18.72
CA GLU A 47 7.62 -5.19 17.84
C GLU A 47 6.93 -6.38 17.12
N GLN A 48 6.08 -7.13 17.84
CA GLN A 48 5.31 -8.24 17.29
C GLN A 48 4.38 -7.78 16.15
N ASP A 49 3.61 -6.71 16.35
CA ASP A 49 2.71 -6.15 15.33
C ASP A 49 3.48 -5.65 14.10
N THR A 50 4.65 -5.02 14.31
CA THR A 50 5.46 -4.54 13.18
C THR A 50 6.02 -5.68 12.32
N THR A 51 6.19 -6.88 12.89
CA THR A 51 6.66 -8.06 12.15
C THR A 51 5.52 -8.66 11.34
N VAL A 52 4.34 -8.83 11.94
CA VAL A 52 3.14 -9.28 11.23
C VAL A 52 2.80 -8.33 10.07
N LEU A 53 2.87 -7.01 10.29
CA LEU A 53 2.65 -6.04 9.21
C LEU A 53 3.65 -6.17 8.07
N ALA A 54 4.90 -6.55 8.35
CA ALA A 54 5.90 -6.74 7.30
C ALA A 54 5.59 -7.95 6.41
N GLU A 55 5.13 -9.05 7.02
CA GLU A 55 4.66 -10.24 6.28
C GLU A 55 3.43 -9.89 5.44
N MET A 56 2.45 -9.22 6.03
CA MET A 56 1.20 -8.85 5.35
C MET A 56 1.42 -7.78 4.26
N ALA A 57 2.46 -6.96 4.36
CA ALA A 57 2.82 -6.02 3.30
C ALA A 57 3.26 -6.74 2.00
N VAL A 58 3.80 -7.95 2.09
CA VAL A 58 4.11 -8.78 0.90
C VAL A 58 2.81 -9.24 0.23
N GLU A 59 1.84 -9.71 1.00
CA GLU A 59 0.53 -10.13 0.51
C GLU A 59 -0.26 -8.95 -0.11
N LEU A 60 -0.20 -7.77 0.51
CA LEU A 60 -0.76 -6.54 -0.05
C LEU A 60 -0.09 -6.15 -1.37
N ARG A 61 1.24 -6.31 -1.47
CA ARG A 61 1.99 -6.02 -2.70
C ARG A 61 1.54 -6.90 -3.86
N ALA A 62 1.21 -8.17 -3.59
CA ALA A 62 0.74 -9.10 -4.63
C ALA A 62 -0.50 -8.56 -5.36
N VAL A 63 -1.40 -7.86 -4.66
CA VAL A 63 -2.56 -7.18 -5.26
C VAL A 63 -2.12 -6.15 -6.31
N PHE A 64 -1.20 -5.24 -5.95
CA PHE A 64 -0.71 -4.22 -6.87
C PHE A 64 0.04 -4.82 -8.06
N THR A 65 0.82 -5.87 -7.84
CA THR A 65 1.54 -6.58 -8.89
C THR A 65 0.59 -7.26 -9.86
N ALA A 66 -0.48 -7.91 -9.37
CA ALA A 66 -1.49 -8.53 -10.22
C ALA A 66 -2.19 -7.49 -11.11
N VAL A 67 -2.63 -6.36 -10.54
CA VAL A 67 -3.21 -5.26 -11.34
C VAL A 67 -2.22 -4.72 -12.37
N ALA A 68 -0.96 -4.51 -11.98
CA ALA A 68 0.08 -4.01 -12.90
C ALA A 68 0.37 -4.98 -14.06
N ASN A 69 0.12 -6.28 -13.87
CA ASN A 69 0.24 -7.31 -14.91
C ASN A 69 -1.06 -7.48 -15.74
N GLY A 70 -2.12 -6.75 -15.43
CA GLY A 70 -3.43 -6.87 -16.09
C GLY A 70 -4.26 -8.06 -15.61
N ASP A 71 -3.89 -8.68 -14.48
CA ASP A 71 -4.59 -9.84 -13.91
C ASP A 71 -5.49 -9.38 -12.74
N ILE A 72 -6.66 -8.86 -13.08
CA ILE A 72 -7.63 -8.33 -12.11
C ILE A 72 -8.24 -9.47 -11.28
N ASP A 73 -8.42 -10.65 -11.84
CA ASP A 73 -8.97 -11.81 -11.14
C ASP A 73 -8.02 -12.28 -10.04
N ALA A 74 -6.71 -12.37 -10.33
CA ALA A 74 -5.71 -12.66 -9.30
C ALA A 74 -5.67 -11.58 -8.20
N ALA A 75 -5.79 -10.30 -8.57
CA ALA A 75 -5.86 -9.22 -7.59
C ALA A 75 -7.10 -9.34 -6.68
N ALA A 76 -8.26 -9.67 -7.25
CA ALA A 76 -9.51 -9.85 -6.51
C ALA A 76 -9.45 -11.06 -5.58
N HIS A 77 -8.94 -12.20 -6.05
CA HIS A 77 -8.75 -13.38 -5.20
C HIS A 77 -7.79 -13.11 -4.04
N GLN A 78 -6.70 -12.40 -4.30
CA GLN A 78 -5.73 -12.03 -3.27
C GLN A 78 -6.33 -11.10 -2.21
N VAL A 79 -7.12 -10.10 -2.64
CA VAL A 79 -7.83 -9.23 -1.69
C VAL A 79 -8.87 -9.99 -0.88
N ASN A 80 -9.64 -10.89 -1.50
CA ASN A 80 -10.61 -11.72 -0.77
C ASN A 80 -9.93 -12.63 0.25
N HIS A 81 -8.79 -13.24 -0.11
CA HIS A 81 -7.99 -13.99 0.83
C HIS A 81 -7.59 -13.14 2.06
N LEU A 82 -7.11 -11.92 1.84
CA LEU A 82 -6.77 -10.99 2.92
C LEU A 82 -7.98 -10.60 3.79
N LEU A 83 -9.15 -10.40 3.19
CA LEU A 83 -10.39 -10.13 3.93
C LEU A 83 -10.80 -11.32 4.81
N ASP A 84 -10.66 -12.54 4.29
CA ASP A 84 -11.04 -13.77 4.99
C ASP A 84 -10.11 -14.05 6.18
N VAL A 85 -8.78 -13.98 5.98
CA VAL A 85 -7.80 -14.25 7.06
C VAL A 85 -7.83 -13.19 8.16
N THR A 86 -8.23 -11.97 7.84
CA THR A 86 -8.36 -10.89 8.83
C THR A 86 -9.73 -10.82 9.48
N HIS A 87 -10.69 -11.63 9.02
CA HIS A 87 -12.09 -11.56 9.42
C HIS A 87 -12.67 -10.13 9.28
N ALA A 88 -12.32 -9.46 8.17
CA ALA A 88 -12.71 -8.09 7.92
C ALA A 88 -14.25 -7.95 7.95
N ARG A 89 -14.76 -7.00 8.74
CA ARG A 89 -16.19 -6.73 8.86
C ARG A 89 -16.45 -5.27 9.23
N PRO A 90 -17.43 -4.61 8.60
CA PRO A 90 -17.78 -3.24 8.95
C PRO A 90 -18.20 -3.12 10.43
N HIS A 91 -17.65 -2.16 11.14
CA HIS A 91 -17.99 -1.87 12.54
C HIS A 91 -17.92 -0.36 12.80
N LEU A 92 -18.96 0.21 13.40
CA LEU A 92 -18.97 1.63 13.78
C LEU A 92 -18.27 1.80 15.12
N ASN A 93 -17.25 2.64 15.16
CA ASN A 93 -16.52 2.99 16.37
C ASN A 93 -16.58 4.50 16.65
N ARG A 94 -16.38 4.85 17.92
CA ARG A 94 -16.19 6.22 18.38
C ARG A 94 -15.10 6.22 19.45
N HIS A 95 -13.89 6.65 19.11
CA HIS A 95 -12.73 6.72 20.00
C HIS A 95 -11.87 7.95 19.67
N ASP A 96 -10.86 8.23 20.51
CA ASP A 96 -9.86 9.29 20.33
C ASP A 96 -10.40 10.71 20.08
N GLY A 97 -11.62 10.98 20.56
CA GLY A 97 -12.29 12.27 20.36
C GLY A 97 -12.89 12.45 18.97
N GLU A 98 -12.79 11.46 18.08
CA GLU A 98 -13.39 11.46 16.75
C GLU A 98 -14.89 11.10 16.81
N PRO A 99 -15.72 11.63 15.89
CA PRO A 99 -17.11 11.21 15.74
C PRO A 99 -17.21 9.73 15.30
N TRP A 100 -18.42 9.19 15.23
CA TRP A 100 -18.65 7.84 14.73
C TRP A 100 -18.03 7.64 13.34
N HIS A 101 -17.17 6.63 13.19
CA HIS A 101 -16.51 6.30 11.94
C HIS A 101 -16.41 4.79 11.74
N LEU A 102 -16.24 4.39 10.48
CA LEU A 102 -16.26 2.99 10.09
C LEU A 102 -14.86 2.37 10.20
N HIS A 103 -14.78 1.28 10.96
CA HIS A 103 -13.69 0.32 10.93
C HIS A 103 -14.10 -0.92 10.16
N PHE A 104 -13.11 -1.71 9.75
CA PHE A 104 -13.33 -2.98 9.05
C PHE A 104 -12.87 -4.18 9.88
N HIS A 105 -12.86 -4.02 11.20
CA HIS A 105 -12.56 -5.07 12.17
C HIS A 105 -13.47 -4.89 13.39
N GLY A 106 -13.75 -5.98 14.10
CA GLY A 106 -14.55 -5.94 15.34
C GLY A 106 -13.69 -6.10 16.59
N ALA A 107 -14.31 -6.08 17.77
CA ALA A 107 -13.60 -6.30 19.02
C ALA A 107 -12.89 -7.68 19.05
N GLY A 108 -11.65 -7.71 19.56
CA GLY A 108 -10.88 -8.94 19.81
C GLY A 108 -9.79 -9.28 18.78
N GLY A 109 -9.58 -8.45 17.75
CA GLY A 109 -8.45 -8.58 16.81
C GLY A 109 -7.12 -8.08 17.40
N THR A 110 -6.02 -8.37 16.72
CA THR A 110 -4.72 -7.72 17.00
C THR A 110 -4.61 -6.42 16.19
N VAL A 111 -3.83 -5.45 16.67
CA VAL A 111 -3.64 -4.16 15.99
C VAL A 111 -3.09 -4.36 14.57
N SER A 112 -2.16 -5.31 14.40
CA SER A 112 -1.65 -5.72 13.09
C SER A 112 -2.75 -6.26 12.15
N THR A 113 -3.62 -7.14 12.64
CA THR A 113 -4.71 -7.73 11.82
C THR A 113 -5.75 -6.67 11.45
N ASP A 114 -6.07 -5.77 12.38
CA ASP A 114 -7.02 -4.68 12.21
C ASP A 114 -6.58 -3.70 11.10
N TRP A 115 -5.27 -3.38 11.05
CA TRP A 115 -4.68 -2.57 9.99
C TRP A 115 -4.79 -3.24 8.61
N VAL A 116 -4.52 -4.54 8.54
CA VAL A 116 -4.60 -5.31 7.29
C VAL A 116 -6.04 -5.43 6.83
N ALA A 117 -7.00 -5.65 7.73
CA ALA A 117 -8.43 -5.68 7.42
C ALA A 117 -8.89 -4.36 6.79
N GLY A 118 -8.46 -3.23 7.36
CA GLY A 118 -8.68 -1.91 6.80
C GLY A 118 -8.11 -1.78 5.39
N CYS A 119 -6.81 -2.06 5.23
CA CYS A 119 -6.11 -1.97 3.94
C CYS A 119 -6.75 -2.85 2.86
N ALA A 120 -7.01 -4.11 3.17
CA ALA A 120 -7.65 -5.07 2.28
C ALA A 120 -9.04 -4.57 1.84
N THR A 121 -9.83 -4.04 2.79
CA THR A 121 -11.14 -3.47 2.45
C THR A 121 -11.02 -2.24 1.55
N GLY A 122 -10.06 -1.35 1.82
CA GLY A 122 -9.79 -0.21 0.96
C GLY A 122 -9.45 -0.62 -0.47
N LEU A 123 -8.60 -1.64 -0.63
CA LEU A 123 -8.24 -2.20 -1.94
C LEU A 123 -9.44 -2.89 -2.61
N ALA A 124 -10.26 -3.63 -1.86
CA ALA A 124 -11.47 -4.27 -2.37
C ALA A 124 -12.44 -3.26 -2.98
N VAL A 125 -12.63 -2.11 -2.32
CA VAL A 125 -13.49 -1.05 -2.84
C VAL A 125 -12.92 -0.44 -4.13
N VAL A 126 -11.61 -0.25 -4.23
CA VAL A 126 -10.98 0.23 -5.48
C VAL A 126 -11.17 -0.80 -6.60
N LEU A 127 -10.86 -2.07 -6.36
CA LEU A 127 -10.98 -3.15 -7.34
C LEU A 127 -12.44 -3.39 -7.78
N GLY A 128 -13.40 -3.24 -6.88
CA GLY A 128 -14.83 -3.39 -7.18
C GLY A 128 -15.47 -2.18 -7.87
N SER A 129 -14.70 -1.13 -8.16
CA SER A 129 -15.18 0.11 -8.75
C SER A 129 -14.68 0.31 -10.19
N GLU A 130 -15.13 1.39 -10.84
CA GLU A 130 -14.58 1.84 -12.13
C GLU A 130 -13.09 2.25 -12.06
N PHE A 131 -12.50 2.33 -10.86
CA PHE A 131 -11.11 2.70 -10.60
C PHE A 131 -10.18 1.49 -10.38
N HIS A 132 -10.61 0.28 -10.74
CA HIS A 132 -9.82 -0.94 -10.53
C HIS A 132 -8.41 -0.90 -11.18
N ASP A 133 -8.25 -0.08 -12.23
CA ASP A 133 -7.01 0.13 -12.97
C ASP A 133 -6.08 1.19 -12.34
N ARG A 134 -6.47 1.80 -11.22
CA ARG A 134 -5.71 2.87 -10.56
C ARG A 134 -4.62 2.38 -9.61
N LEU A 135 -4.56 1.08 -9.34
CA LEU A 135 -3.46 0.47 -8.59
C LEU A 135 -2.31 0.17 -9.56
N GLY A 136 -1.07 0.46 -9.17
CA GLY A 136 0.06 0.17 -10.05
C GLY A 136 1.40 0.04 -9.36
N VAL A 137 2.37 -0.47 -10.13
CA VAL A 137 3.79 -0.58 -9.77
C VAL A 137 4.57 0.45 -10.59
N CYS A 138 5.53 1.14 -9.95
CA CYS A 138 6.32 2.17 -10.58
C CYS A 138 7.01 1.67 -11.87
N THR A 139 6.87 2.40 -12.97
CA THR A 139 7.49 2.02 -14.25
C THR A 139 8.86 2.67 -14.46
N ALA A 140 9.44 3.31 -13.44
CA ALA A 140 10.79 3.87 -13.56
C ALA A 140 11.84 2.76 -13.41
N PRO A 141 12.92 2.74 -14.22
CA PRO A 141 13.93 1.67 -14.13
C PRO A 141 14.45 1.50 -12.70
N HIS A 142 14.61 0.28 -12.21
CA HIS A 142 15.08 0.01 -10.84
C HIS A 142 14.20 0.65 -9.74
N CYS A 143 12.88 0.47 -9.84
CA CYS A 143 11.92 0.89 -8.82
C CYS A 143 10.66 0.03 -8.92
N ASP A 144 10.32 -0.65 -7.84
CA ASP A 144 9.16 -1.57 -7.77
C ASP A 144 8.12 -1.13 -6.73
N ARG A 145 8.21 0.13 -6.31
CA ARG A 145 7.28 0.75 -5.36
C ARG A 145 5.89 0.90 -5.98
N VAL A 146 4.86 0.67 -5.18
CA VAL A 146 3.46 0.74 -5.60
C VAL A 146 2.89 2.15 -5.49
N TYR A 147 1.78 2.39 -6.18
CA TYR A 147 1.02 3.64 -6.09
C TYR A 147 -0.47 3.41 -6.34
N VAL A 148 -1.26 4.41 -5.93
CA VAL A 148 -2.62 4.63 -6.39
C VAL A 148 -2.68 5.89 -7.22
N ASP A 149 -3.36 5.82 -8.36
CA ASP A 149 -3.54 6.92 -9.28
C ASP A 149 -4.80 7.73 -8.98
N THR A 150 -4.60 8.77 -8.16
CA THR A 150 -5.61 9.78 -7.84
C THR A 150 -5.68 10.92 -8.87
N SER A 151 -4.94 10.83 -9.98
CA SER A 151 -4.99 11.84 -11.03
C SER A 151 -6.31 11.77 -11.79
N ARG A 152 -6.76 12.93 -12.28
CA ARG A 152 -8.01 13.04 -13.05
C ARG A 152 -8.01 12.13 -14.28
N ASN A 153 -6.87 11.93 -14.93
CA ASN A 153 -6.80 11.24 -16.22
C ASN A 153 -6.35 9.77 -16.16
N GLY A 154 -5.97 9.24 -14.99
CA GLY A 154 -5.59 7.83 -14.88
C GLY A 154 -4.27 7.48 -15.59
N THR A 155 -3.35 8.43 -15.67
CA THR A 155 -2.09 8.25 -16.42
C THR A 155 -0.84 8.23 -15.54
N ARG A 156 -0.98 8.11 -14.22
CA ARG A 156 0.17 7.99 -13.33
C ARG A 156 0.90 6.69 -13.64
N ARG A 157 2.22 6.81 -13.81
CA ARG A 157 3.15 5.69 -14.08
C ARG A 157 4.25 5.56 -13.03
N PHE A 158 4.37 6.53 -12.14
CA PHE A 158 5.49 6.64 -11.21
C PHE A 158 4.99 6.74 -9.78
N CYS A 159 5.66 6.05 -8.86
CA CYS A 159 5.33 6.09 -7.44
C CYS A 159 5.52 7.48 -6.82
N SER A 160 6.37 8.33 -7.41
CA SER A 160 6.62 9.69 -6.91
C SER A 160 7.20 10.61 -7.97
N THR A 161 7.15 11.92 -7.68
CA THR A 161 7.82 12.97 -8.47
C THR A 161 9.31 12.71 -8.63
N ALA A 162 9.98 12.12 -7.63
CA ALA A 162 11.40 11.76 -7.74
C ALA A 162 11.67 10.75 -8.87
N CYS A 163 10.83 9.71 -8.99
CA CYS A 163 10.93 8.74 -10.08
C CYS A 163 10.61 9.38 -11.44
N GLN A 164 9.57 10.22 -11.50
CA GLN A 164 9.22 10.95 -12.72
C GLN A 164 10.37 11.84 -13.20
N ASN A 165 10.99 12.61 -12.30
CA ASN A 165 12.11 13.50 -12.62
C ASN A 165 13.34 12.71 -13.06
N ARG A 166 13.64 11.58 -12.42
CA ARG A 166 14.76 10.70 -12.81
C ARG A 166 14.62 10.22 -14.24
N VAL A 167 13.43 9.76 -14.64
CA VAL A 167 13.16 9.31 -16.01
C VAL A 167 13.25 10.47 -17.00
N LYS A 168 12.65 11.63 -16.69
CA LYS A 168 12.72 12.84 -17.53
C LYS A 168 14.17 13.28 -17.76
N THR A 169 14.98 13.33 -16.72
CA THR A 169 16.40 13.72 -16.79
C THR A 169 17.21 12.74 -17.61
N ALA A 170 17.01 11.43 -17.44
CA ALA A 170 17.69 10.42 -18.25
C ALA A 170 17.35 10.56 -19.74
N ALA A 171 16.07 10.75 -20.08
CA ALA A 171 15.63 10.94 -21.46
C ALA A 171 16.19 12.24 -22.08
N PHE A 172 16.26 13.33 -21.30
CA PHE A 172 16.89 14.58 -21.76
C PHE A 172 18.38 14.38 -22.07
N ARG A 173 19.13 13.70 -21.19
CA ARG A 173 20.55 13.39 -21.39
C ARG A 173 20.81 12.49 -22.60
N ALA A 174 19.90 11.57 -22.91
CA ALA A 174 20.02 10.68 -24.07
C ALA A 174 19.83 11.42 -25.41
N ARG A 175 19.03 12.49 -25.44
CA ARG A 175 18.82 13.31 -26.65
C ARG A 175 19.92 14.34 -26.92
N GLY A 176 20.69 14.70 -25.89
CA GLY A 176 21.81 15.63 -25.99
C GLY A 176 23.17 14.98 -26.28
N ARG A 177 23.17 13.65 -26.50
CA ARG A 177 24.31 12.88 -27.00
C ARG A 177 24.06 12.53 -28.46
#